data_AF-A0A838ZT03-F1
#
_entry.id   AF-A0A838ZT03-F1
#
_cell.length_a   1.000
_cell.length_b   1.000
_cell.length_c   1.000
_cell.angle_alpha   90.00
_cell.angle_beta   90.00
_cell.angle_gamma   90.00
#
_symmetry.space_group_name_H-M   'P 1'
#
loop_
_entity.id
_entity.type
_entity.pdbx_description
1 polymer ?
#
loop_
_entity_poly.entity_id
_entity_poly.type
_entity_poly.pdbx_seq_one_letter_code
_entity_poly.pdbx_strand_id
1 'polypeptide(L)'
;MNPFKIFILIVMTFQLISCQKNKLTEEIQPEILTATYETMTRGESERGYNVLLEVKGLPKSTEIKQILLNKRLFDVHSFKNSENNHLMVEAFLPLQSRMIQNFKPPKPDNRPDGIIFEIDGKTYFYEIKFEL
;
A
#
# COMPACT_ATOMS: atom_id res chain seq x y z
N MET A 1 48.27 -4.69 -22.20
CA MET A 1 46.88 -4.27 -21.85
C MET A 1 46.83 -4.00 -20.37
N ASN A 2 46.47 -2.78 -19.96
CA ASN A 2 46.62 -2.31 -18.58
C ASN A 2 45.39 -2.72 -17.75
N PRO A 3 45.51 -3.60 -16.74
CA PRO A 3 44.36 -4.19 -16.03
C PRO A 3 43.48 -3.15 -15.31
N PHE A 4 44.03 -1.96 -15.07
CA PHE A 4 43.32 -0.83 -14.45
C PHE A 4 42.18 -0.24 -15.32
N LYS A 5 42.28 -0.36 -16.65
CA LYS A 5 41.26 0.19 -17.57
C LYS A 5 40.00 -0.67 -17.66
N ILE A 6 40.10 -1.97 -17.39
CA ILE A 6 38.96 -2.90 -17.43
C ILE A 6 38.07 -2.73 -16.18
N PHE A 7 38.69 -2.45 -15.03
CA PHE A 7 37.97 -2.31 -13.76
C PHE A 7 37.03 -1.10 -13.73
N ILE A 8 37.43 0.02 -14.34
CA ILE A 8 36.63 1.25 -14.40
C ILE A 8 35.38 1.08 -15.27
N LEU A 9 35.46 0.24 -16.33
CA LEU A 9 34.33 0.00 -17.22
C LEU A 9 33.22 -0.85 -16.56
N ILE A 10 33.60 -1.77 -15.66
CA ILE A 10 32.66 -2.67 -14.96
C ILE A 10 31.92 -1.94 -13.83
N VAL A 11 32.54 -0.94 -13.19
CA VAL A 11 31.90 -0.16 -12.12
C VAL A 11 30.88 0.85 -12.67
N MET A 12 31.06 1.36 -13.89
CA MET A 12 30.09 2.28 -14.50
C MET A 12 28.79 1.61 -14.97
N THR A 13 28.81 0.33 -15.34
CA THR A 13 27.59 -0.37 -15.81
C THR A 13 26.64 -0.74 -14.67
N PHE A 14 27.12 -0.86 -13.43
CA PHE A 14 26.29 -1.17 -12.26
C PHE A 14 25.47 0.02 -11.73
N GLN A 15 25.80 1.25 -12.12
CA GLN A 15 25.10 2.47 -11.64
C GLN A 15 23.76 2.72 -12.37
N LEU A 16 23.46 2.03 -13.47
CA LEU A 16 22.23 2.27 -14.24
C LEU A 16 21.00 1.48 -13.75
N ILE A 17 21.14 0.59 -12.77
CA ILE A 17 20.03 -0.26 -12.31
C ILE A 17 19.27 0.35 -11.11
N SER A 18 19.81 1.38 -10.45
CA SER A 18 19.30 1.80 -9.13
C SER A 18 18.14 2.81 -9.14
N CYS A 19 17.53 3.13 -10.28
CA CYS A 19 16.45 4.13 -10.33
C CYS A 19 15.31 3.83 -11.30
N GLN A 20 14.94 2.56 -11.49
CA GLN A 20 13.59 2.26 -11.95
C GLN A 20 12.63 2.44 -10.78
N LYS A 21 12.23 3.69 -10.54
CA LYS A 21 10.96 3.95 -9.87
C LYS A 21 9.90 3.24 -10.72
N ASN A 22 9.25 2.22 -10.17
CA ASN A 22 8.05 1.62 -10.75
C ASN A 22 6.97 2.71 -10.79
N LYS A 23 7.05 3.59 -11.79
CA LYS A 23 5.93 4.40 -12.22
C LYS A 23 4.90 3.37 -12.67
N LEU A 24 3.69 3.40 -12.09
CA LEU A 24 2.56 2.69 -12.67
C LEU A 24 2.60 2.99 -14.16
N THR A 25 2.68 1.93 -14.97
CA THR A 25 2.43 2.04 -16.41
C THR A 25 1.09 2.79 -16.53
N GLU A 26 0.99 3.78 -17.42
CA GLU A 26 -0.17 4.68 -17.56
C GLU A 26 -1.54 3.97 -17.70
N GLU A 27 -1.50 2.65 -17.89
CA GLU A 27 -2.57 1.69 -18.07
C GLU A 27 -3.35 1.31 -16.80
N ILE A 28 -2.79 1.45 -15.59
CA ILE A 28 -3.51 1.13 -14.33
C ILE A 28 -3.86 2.43 -13.61
N GLN A 29 -5.11 2.87 -13.73
CA GLN A 29 -5.64 4.04 -13.01
C GLN A 29 -6.87 3.60 -12.22
N PRO A 30 -6.71 3.23 -10.93
CA PRO A 30 -7.83 2.88 -10.07
C PRO A 30 -8.80 4.06 -9.97
N GLU A 31 -10.09 3.78 -10.12
CA GLU A 31 -11.16 4.74 -9.86
C GLU A 31 -11.58 4.60 -8.39
N ILE A 32 -11.36 5.64 -7.59
CA ILE A 32 -11.75 5.65 -6.19
C ILE A 32 -13.21 6.09 -6.10
N LEU A 33 -14.09 5.18 -5.69
CA LEU A 33 -15.51 5.49 -5.48
C LEU A 33 -15.75 6.06 -4.10
N THR A 34 -15.11 5.46 -3.09
CA THR A 34 -15.21 5.85 -1.69
C THR A 34 -13.84 5.65 -1.05
N ALA A 35 -13.40 6.60 -0.24
CA ALA A 35 -12.20 6.46 0.59
C ALA A 35 -12.40 7.28 1.86
N THR A 36 -13.04 6.69 2.86
CA THR A 36 -13.35 7.34 4.12
C THR A 36 -12.74 6.59 5.29
N TYR A 37 -12.51 7.31 6.38
CA TYR A 37 -12.15 6.70 7.64
C TYR A 37 -12.74 7.44 8.83
N GLU A 38 -13.05 6.70 9.88
CA GLU A 38 -13.43 7.25 11.17
C GLU A 38 -12.40 6.84 12.22
N THR A 39 -12.03 7.77 13.10
CA THR A 39 -11.24 7.42 14.28
C THR A 39 -12.13 6.71 15.29
N MET A 40 -11.81 5.46 15.62
CA MET A 40 -12.60 4.66 16.55
C MET A 40 -11.75 4.25 17.76
N THR A 41 -12.38 4.34 18.94
CA THR A 41 -11.84 3.85 20.21
C THR A 41 -12.79 2.77 20.74
N ARG A 42 -12.33 1.53 20.87
CA ARG A 42 -13.09 0.40 21.40
C ARG A 42 -12.70 0.18 22.86
N GLY A 43 -13.50 0.75 23.76
CA GLY A 43 -13.20 0.78 25.20
C GLY A 43 -11.90 1.52 25.52
N GLU A 44 -11.23 1.15 26.60
CA GLU A 44 -9.93 1.76 26.98
C GLU A 44 -8.72 1.08 26.33
N SER A 45 -8.96 -0.02 25.62
CA SER A 45 -7.92 -0.98 25.26
C SER A 45 -7.51 -0.93 23.80
N GLU A 46 -8.32 -0.36 22.91
CA GLU A 46 -8.06 -0.40 21.47
C GLU A 46 -8.45 0.91 20.77
N ARG A 47 -7.56 1.40 19.91
CA ARG A 47 -7.72 2.62 19.10
C ARG A 47 -7.25 2.34 17.69
N GLY A 48 -7.95 2.89 16.71
CA GLY A 48 -7.63 2.69 15.31
C GLY A 48 -8.56 3.44 14.39
N TYR A 49 -8.66 2.94 13.16
CA TYR A 49 -9.47 3.55 12.11
C TYR A 49 -10.48 2.53 11.59
N ASN A 50 -11.76 2.88 11.53
CA ASN A 50 -12.68 2.18 10.65
C ASN A 50 -12.49 2.76 9.26
N VAL A 51 -12.11 1.93 8.29
CA VAL A 51 -11.89 2.36 6.92
C VAL A 51 -12.93 1.74 6.01
N LEU A 52 -13.52 2.56 5.15
CA LEU A 52 -14.31 2.15 4.00
C LEU A 52 -13.61 2.64 2.74
N LEU A 53 -13.16 1.70 1.92
CA LEU A 53 -12.49 1.96 0.66
C LEU A 53 -13.15 1.13 -0.44
N GLU A 54 -13.62 1.80 -1.48
CA GLU A 54 -14.18 1.20 -2.68
C GLU A 54 -13.40 1.65 -3.91
N VAL A 55 -12.89 0.68 -4.66
CA VAL A 55 -12.02 0.91 -5.82
C VAL A 55 -12.51 0.12 -7.02
N LYS A 56 -12.61 0.79 -8.17
CA LYS A 56 -12.91 0.20 -9.48
C LYS A 56 -11.74 0.34 -10.45
N GLY A 57 -11.85 -0.37 -11.57
CA GLY A 57 -10.87 -0.26 -12.67
C GLY A 57 -9.58 -1.06 -12.44
N LEU A 58 -9.51 -1.86 -11.37
CA LEU A 58 -8.37 -2.74 -11.09
C LEU A 58 -8.56 -4.12 -11.76
N PRO A 59 -7.51 -4.75 -12.30
CA PRO A 59 -7.59 -6.13 -12.81
C PRO A 59 -8.17 -7.10 -11.77
N LYS A 60 -8.87 -8.16 -12.21
CA LYS A 60 -9.45 -9.16 -11.30
C LYS A 60 -8.43 -9.87 -10.40
N SER A 61 -7.19 -9.99 -10.87
CA SER A 61 -6.07 -10.57 -10.11
C SER A 61 -5.53 -9.65 -9.00
N THR A 62 -6.06 -8.43 -8.88
CA THR A 62 -5.53 -7.44 -7.94
C THR A 62 -5.86 -7.81 -6.50
N GLU A 63 -4.86 -7.69 -5.64
CA GLU A 63 -4.98 -7.84 -4.20
C GLU A 63 -4.53 -6.55 -3.51
N ILE A 64 -5.38 -5.94 -2.68
CA ILE A 64 -4.96 -4.83 -1.81
C ILE A 64 -4.20 -5.43 -0.64
N LYS A 65 -2.89 -5.18 -0.58
CA LYS A 65 -1.98 -5.71 0.44
C LYS A 65 -1.95 -4.82 1.68
N GLN A 66 -1.88 -3.50 1.48
CA GLN A 66 -1.72 -2.55 2.57
C GLN A 66 -2.46 -1.25 2.30
N ILE A 67 -2.85 -0.57 3.37
CA ILE A 67 -3.33 0.82 3.36
C ILE A 67 -2.31 1.67 4.11
N LEU A 68 -1.90 2.77 3.47
CA LEU A 68 -1.16 3.83 4.12
C LEU A 68 -2.14 4.91 4.54
N LEU A 69 -2.31 5.10 5.84
CA LEU A 69 -3.22 6.09 6.41
C LEU A 69 -2.53 6.80 7.57
N ASN A 70 -2.55 8.14 7.58
CA ASN A 70 -1.98 8.96 8.65
C ASN A 70 -0.52 8.56 8.98
N LYS A 71 0.29 8.33 7.93
CA LYS A 71 1.71 7.94 8.03
C LYS A 71 1.96 6.56 8.67
N ARG A 72 0.98 5.66 8.61
CA ARG A 72 1.05 4.29 9.13
C ARG A 72 0.63 3.27 8.07
N LEU A 73 1.45 2.24 7.88
CA LEU A 73 1.15 1.10 7.01
C LEU A 73 0.39 0.02 7.77
N PHE A 74 -0.81 -0.28 7.31
CA PHE A 74 -1.67 -1.33 7.83
C PHE A 74 -1.77 -2.46 6.81
N ASP A 75 -1.51 -3.69 7.24
CA ASP A 75 -1.74 -4.86 6.42
C ASP A 75 -3.26 -5.11 6.31
N VAL A 76 -3.72 -5.36 5.09
CA VAL A 76 -5.14 -5.67 4.80
C VAL A 76 -5.24 -7.15 4.52
N HIS A 77 -5.97 -7.86 5.38
CA HIS A 77 -6.14 -9.32 5.26
C HIS A 77 -7.53 -9.73 4.76
N SER A 78 -8.47 -8.78 4.71
CA SER A 78 -9.84 -9.02 4.27
C SER A 78 -10.27 -7.92 3.31
N PHE A 79 -10.53 -8.30 2.06
CA PHE A 79 -11.20 -7.47 1.07
C PHE A 79 -12.18 -8.36 0.31
N LYS A 80 -13.26 -7.74 -0.17
CA LYS A 80 -14.23 -8.41 -1.04
C LYS A 80 -13.96 -7.99 -2.47
N ASN A 81 -13.73 -8.97 -3.34
CA ASN A 81 -13.73 -8.75 -4.78
C ASN A 81 -15.13 -9.08 -5.29
N SER A 82 -15.84 -8.06 -5.79
CA SER A 82 -17.17 -8.20 -6.37
C SER A 82 -17.08 -8.34 -7.88
N GLU A 83 -18.16 -8.82 -8.50
CA GLU A 83 -18.31 -8.77 -9.95
C GLU A 83 -18.10 -7.32 -10.46
N ASN A 84 -17.42 -7.17 -11.60
CA ASN A 84 -17.04 -5.91 -12.24
C ASN A 84 -15.81 -5.17 -11.68
N ASN A 85 -14.74 -5.88 -11.30
CA ASN A 85 -13.46 -5.27 -10.92
C ASN A 85 -13.60 -4.26 -9.77
N HIS A 86 -14.52 -4.54 -8.86
CA HIS A 86 -14.84 -3.70 -7.74
C HIS A 86 -14.27 -4.35 -6.47
N LEU A 87 -13.28 -3.68 -5.88
CA LEU A 87 -12.66 -4.08 -4.62
C LEU A 87 -13.19 -3.21 -3.50
N MET A 88 -13.68 -3.85 -2.44
CA MET A 88 -14.16 -3.19 -1.24
C MET A 88 -13.33 -3.64 -0.03
N VAL A 89 -12.80 -2.67 0.71
CA VAL A 89 -12.19 -2.86 2.03
C VAL A 89 -13.08 -2.16 3.04
N GLU A 90 -13.66 -2.97 3.93
CA GLU A 90 -14.40 -2.51 5.10
C GLU A 90 -13.75 -3.16 6.32
N ALA A 91 -12.86 -2.41 7.00
CA ALA A 91 -11.99 -2.97 8.01
C ALA A 91 -11.72 -2.01 9.16
N PHE A 92 -11.54 -2.57 10.35
CA PHE A 92 -10.95 -1.85 11.47
C PHE A 92 -9.42 -2.05 11.47
N LEU A 93 -8.68 -0.96 11.35
CA LEU A 93 -7.23 -0.92 11.29
C LEU A 93 -6.68 -0.47 12.66
N PRO A 94 -6.20 -1.40 13.52
CA PRO A 94 -5.76 -1.06 14.86
C PRO A 94 -4.44 -0.29 14.84
N LEU A 95 -4.43 0.90 15.46
CA LEU A 95 -3.21 1.69 15.69
C LEU A 95 -2.55 1.30 17.02
N GLN A 96 -3.37 1.02 18.02
CA GLN A 96 -2.96 0.57 19.34
C GLN A 96 -3.98 -0.46 19.84
N SER A 97 -3.52 -1.60 20.33
CA SER A 97 -4.38 -2.58 20.98
C SER A 97 -3.69 -3.22 22.19
N ARG A 98 -4.41 -3.30 23.30
CA ARG A 98 -4.09 -4.10 24.49
C ARG A 98 -4.86 -5.43 24.51
N MET A 99 -5.81 -5.61 23.59
CA MET A 99 -6.61 -6.84 23.48
C MET A 99 -5.92 -7.90 22.63
N ILE A 100 -5.15 -7.48 21.62
CA ILE A 100 -4.41 -8.40 20.74
C ILE A 100 -3.10 -8.81 21.42
N GLN A 101 -2.95 -10.11 21.70
CA GLN A 101 -1.70 -10.64 22.24
C GLN A 101 -0.56 -10.45 21.23
N ASN A 102 0.58 -9.94 21.69
CA ASN A 102 1.74 -9.61 20.84
C ASN A 102 1.42 -8.61 19.72
N PHE A 103 0.52 -7.66 19.98
CA PHE A 103 0.21 -6.59 19.03
C PHE A 103 1.47 -5.88 18.55
N LYS A 104 1.64 -5.84 17.23
CA LYS A 104 2.69 -5.07 16.57
C LYS A 104 2.03 -3.83 15.96
N PRO A 105 2.38 -2.62 16.42
CA PRO A 105 1.83 -1.41 15.84
C PRO A 105 2.22 -1.27 14.35
N PRO A 106 1.39 -0.61 13.55
CA PRO A 106 1.64 -0.39 12.13
C PRO A 106 2.95 0.38 11.91
N LYS A 107 3.68 -0.01 10.87
CA LYS A 107 4.99 0.58 10.56
C LYS A 107 4.82 2.05 10.13
N PRO A 108 5.70 2.97 10.57
CA PRO A 108 5.69 4.33 10.07
C PRO A 108 6.10 4.39 8.59
N ASP A 109 5.47 5.27 7.83
CA ASP A 109 5.83 5.55 6.42
C ASP A 109 5.55 7.02 6.08
N ASN A 110 6.46 7.65 5.35
CA ASN A 110 6.43 9.09 5.07
C ASN A 110 5.66 9.46 3.79
N ARG A 111 5.28 8.49 2.96
CA ARG A 111 4.46 8.72 1.75
C ARG A 111 3.09 9.34 2.09
N PRO A 112 2.41 9.97 1.13
CA PRO A 112 1.02 10.42 1.33
C PRO A 112 0.10 9.22 1.55
N ASP A 113 -1.13 9.47 2.01
CA ASP A 113 -2.10 8.40 2.18
C ASP A 113 -2.40 7.71 0.85
N GLY A 114 -2.74 6.43 0.91
CA GLY A 114 -2.90 5.64 -0.30
C GLY A 114 -3.03 4.15 -0.05
N ILE A 115 -3.05 3.41 -1.14
CA ILE A 115 -3.15 1.95 -1.15
C ILE A 115 -1.92 1.34 -1.80
N ILE A 116 -1.57 0.16 -1.29
CA ILE A 116 -0.56 -0.70 -1.88
C ILE A 116 -1.26 -1.96 -2.33
N PHE A 117 -1.19 -2.25 -3.62
CA PHE A 117 -1.80 -3.42 -4.21
C PHE A 117 -0.80 -4.20 -5.06
N GLU A 118 -1.11 -5.47 -5.28
CA GLU A 118 -0.33 -6.39 -6.09
C GLU A 118 -1.12 -6.81 -7.32
N ILE A 119 -0.47 -6.74 -8.49
CA ILE A 119 -0.97 -7.27 -9.77
C ILE A 119 0.13 -8.12 -10.37
N ASP A 120 -0.18 -9.39 -10.64
CA ASP A 120 0.73 -10.36 -11.27
C ASP A 120 2.12 -10.40 -10.60
N GLY A 121 2.14 -10.40 -9.26
CA GLY A 121 3.34 -10.44 -8.44
C GLY A 121 4.14 -9.13 -8.35
N LYS A 122 3.64 -8.04 -8.94
CA LYS A 122 4.24 -6.70 -8.84
C LYS A 122 3.45 -5.81 -7.90
N THR A 123 4.16 -5.14 -7.00
CA THR A 123 3.58 -4.21 -6.03
C THR A 123 3.55 -2.78 -6.58
N TYR A 124 2.42 -2.11 -6.39
CA TYR A 124 2.17 -0.75 -6.82
C TYR A 124 1.67 0.10 -5.65
N PHE A 125 2.00 1.39 -5.66
CA PHE A 125 1.46 2.38 -4.73
C PHE A 125 0.60 3.38 -5.49
N TYR A 126 -0.60 3.64 -4.99
CA TYR A 126 -1.50 4.63 -5.52
C TYR A 126 -1.92 5.58 -4.41
N GLU A 127 -1.67 6.87 -4.61
CA GLU A 127 -2.02 7.92 -3.66
C GLU A 127 -3.53 8.14 -3.65
N ILE A 128 -4.11 8.20 -2.45
CA ILE A 128 -5.54 8.44 -2.23
C ILE A 128 -5.67 9.45 -1.10
N LYS A 129 -6.53 10.44 -1.30
CA LYS A 129 -6.96 11.31 -0.21
C LYS A 129 -8.13 10.66 0.51
N PHE A 130 -7.90 10.18 1.74
CA PHE A 130 -8.97 9.71 2.58
C PHE A 130 -9.72 10.87 3.23
N GLU A 131 -11.04 10.79 3.25
CA GLU A 131 -11.93 11.75 3.91
C GLU A 131 -12.24 11.27 5.33
N LEU A 132 -12.22 12.22 6.28
CA LEU A 132 -12.58 12.00 7.68
C LEU A 132 -14.08 12.24 7.88
#